data_AF-S1NJ47-F1
#
_entry.id   AF-S1NJ47-F1
#
_cell.length_a   1.000
_cell.length_b   1.000
_cell.length_c   1.000
_cell.angle_alpha   90.00
_cell.angle_beta   90.00
_cell.angle_gamma   90.00
#
_symmetry.space_group_name_H-M   'P 1'
#
loop_
_entity.id
_entity.type
_entity.pdbx_description
1 polymer ?
#
loop_
_entity_poly.entity_id
_entity_poly.type
_entity_poly.pdbx_seq_one_letter_code
_entity_poly.pdbx_strand_id
1 'polypeptide(L)'
;MVNMDVAIAYMDQLRKKGVTYSMAGSRTGADGTADCSGVVYAALLKGGAKPYGYVVSTETEHEWLLLNCFHCIAHNQEWTMQRGDLLIFGEKGHSAGAGGHTAIAIDSLRVIHCNDTANGVSIDAETSLPYSLGWYVYRQQVAQTRDKPTISATPGLIWLPESASFRLQLPIHLRTAPSTKAAIIATLPANSVVKYDAYAYYEGHVWIRQARANHQYGYLATGECQGNRRTSYWGTFF
;
A
#
# COMPACT_ATOMS: atom_id res chain seq x y z
N MET A 1 8.30 -11.64 -5.30
CA MET A 1 8.55 -10.21 -5.03
C MET A 1 9.20 -9.65 -6.28
N VAL A 2 8.74 -8.50 -6.76
CA VAL A 2 9.23 -7.88 -7.99
C VAL A 2 10.56 -7.19 -7.70
N ASN A 3 11.57 -7.45 -8.51
CA ASN A 3 12.87 -6.81 -8.38
C ASN A 3 12.78 -5.36 -8.90
N MET A 4 12.71 -4.40 -7.96
CA MET A 4 12.57 -2.98 -8.30
C MET A 4 13.81 -2.38 -8.97
N ASP A 5 15.00 -2.89 -8.68
CA ASP A 5 16.21 -2.40 -9.36
C ASP A 5 16.22 -2.80 -10.83
N VAL A 6 15.75 -4.00 -11.16
CA VAL A 6 15.57 -4.44 -12.55
C VAL A 6 14.48 -3.61 -13.24
N ALA A 7 13.37 -3.34 -12.56
CA ALA A 7 12.30 -2.50 -13.11
C ALA A 7 12.77 -1.07 -13.41
N ILE A 8 13.42 -0.42 -12.44
CA ILE A 8 13.95 0.94 -12.59
C ILE A 8 15.05 0.98 -13.67
N ALA A 9 15.95 0.00 -13.71
CA ALA A 9 16.96 -0.10 -14.75
C ALA A 9 16.36 -0.25 -16.14
N TYR A 10 15.27 -1.00 -16.28
CA TYR A 10 14.56 -1.13 -17.54
C TYR A 10 13.93 0.18 -18.00
N MET A 11 13.30 0.95 -17.10
CA MET A 11 12.79 2.29 -17.45
C MET A 11 13.92 3.22 -17.88
N ASP A 12 15.06 3.19 -17.20
CA ASP A 12 16.24 3.99 -17.60
C ASP A 12 16.79 3.57 -18.97
N GLN A 13 16.69 2.28 -19.35
CA GLN A 13 17.02 1.84 -20.71
C GLN A 13 16.05 2.41 -21.74
N LEU A 14 14.75 2.43 -21.47
CA LEU A 14 13.76 3.03 -22.38
C LEU A 14 13.99 4.53 -22.55
N ARG A 15 14.32 5.24 -21.47
CA ARG A 15 14.76 6.64 -21.50
C ARG A 15 15.96 6.84 -22.42
N LYS A 16 17.02 6.05 -22.24
CA LYS A 16 18.24 6.12 -23.07
C LYS A 16 18.00 5.79 -24.54
N LYS A 17 17.01 4.94 -24.83
CA LYS A 17 16.58 4.60 -26.20
C LYS A 17 15.74 5.70 -26.85
N GLY A 18 15.30 6.71 -26.11
CA GLY A 18 14.47 7.79 -26.64
C GLY A 18 13.06 7.33 -26.98
N VAL A 19 12.48 6.42 -26.18
CA VAL A 19 11.06 6.05 -26.31
C VAL A 19 10.19 7.29 -26.11
N THR A 20 9.26 7.53 -27.03
CA THR A 20 8.39 8.71 -27.02
C THR A 20 7.06 8.43 -26.32
N TYR A 21 6.40 9.50 -25.85
CA TYR A 21 5.10 9.37 -25.20
C TYR A 21 4.00 9.05 -26.23
N SER A 22 3.19 8.02 -25.97
CA SER A 22 1.96 7.73 -26.71
C SER A 22 1.06 6.76 -25.94
N MET A 23 -0.23 7.12 -25.82
CA MET A 23 -1.28 6.22 -25.30
C MET A 23 -1.87 5.30 -26.37
N ALA A 24 -1.58 5.53 -27.66
CA ALA A 24 -2.17 4.80 -28.79
C ALA A 24 -1.26 3.69 -29.36
N GLY A 25 0.05 3.78 -29.10
CA GLY A 25 1.01 2.76 -29.55
C GLY A 25 1.09 1.57 -28.59
N SER A 26 2.26 0.94 -28.47
CA SER A 26 2.40 -0.25 -27.62
C SER A 26 2.25 0.03 -26.12
N ARG A 27 2.34 1.31 -25.72
CA ARG A 27 2.33 1.80 -24.33
C ARG A 27 3.49 1.31 -23.45
N THR A 28 4.28 0.36 -23.94
CA THR A 28 5.24 -0.46 -23.19
C THR A 28 6.70 -0.25 -23.62
N GLY A 29 6.93 0.60 -24.63
CA GLY A 29 8.22 0.84 -25.26
C GLY A 29 8.61 -0.19 -26.32
N ALA A 30 7.72 -1.12 -26.68
CA ALA A 30 8.00 -2.21 -27.61
C ALA A 30 8.07 -1.76 -29.07
N ASP A 31 7.28 -0.75 -29.44
CA ASP A 31 7.27 -0.12 -30.78
C ASP A 31 7.97 1.24 -30.81
N GLY A 32 8.74 1.57 -29.75
CA GLY A 32 9.34 2.88 -29.56
C GLY A 32 8.44 3.89 -28.87
N THR A 33 7.21 3.52 -28.50
CA THR A 33 6.29 4.40 -27.78
C THR A 33 5.84 3.83 -26.42
N ALA A 34 5.58 4.70 -25.45
CA ALA A 34 5.09 4.31 -24.13
C ALA A 34 4.18 5.35 -23.49
N ASP A 35 3.36 4.95 -22.52
CA ASP A 35 2.66 5.88 -21.63
C ASP A 35 3.00 5.59 -20.16
N CYS A 36 2.43 6.37 -19.23
CA CYS A 36 2.76 6.30 -17.81
C CYS A 36 2.54 4.90 -17.21
N SER A 37 1.33 4.34 -17.34
CA SER A 37 0.98 3.03 -16.75
C SER A 37 1.54 1.86 -17.55
N GLY A 38 1.66 1.98 -18.87
CA GLY A 38 2.23 0.95 -19.72
C GLY A 38 3.74 0.79 -19.53
N VAL A 39 4.48 1.88 -19.29
CA VAL A 39 5.92 1.77 -18.99
C VAL A 39 6.16 1.13 -17.63
N VAL A 40 5.36 1.48 -16.61
CA VAL A 40 5.42 0.88 -15.29
C VAL A 40 5.06 -0.60 -15.36
N TYR A 41 3.99 -0.94 -16.11
CA TYR A 41 3.62 -2.32 -16.38
C TYR A 41 4.78 -3.14 -16.93
N ALA A 42 5.36 -2.68 -18.05
CA ALA A 42 6.47 -3.36 -18.70
C ALA A 42 7.70 -3.49 -17.79
N ALA A 43 8.02 -2.44 -17.02
CA ALA A 43 9.13 -2.44 -16.09
C ALA A 43 8.97 -3.46 -14.97
N LEU A 44 7.80 -3.52 -14.34
CA LEU A 44 7.54 -4.48 -13.27
C LEU A 44 7.52 -5.92 -13.81
N LEU A 45 7.04 -6.16 -15.04
CA LEU A 45 7.18 -7.48 -15.68
C LEU A 45 8.64 -7.90 -15.83
N LYS A 46 9.53 -6.98 -16.22
CA LYS A 46 10.98 -7.25 -16.26
C LYS A 46 11.54 -7.53 -14.87
N GLY A 47 10.99 -6.90 -13.84
CA GLY A 47 11.26 -7.22 -12.43
C GLY A 47 10.64 -8.53 -11.94
N GLY A 48 9.88 -9.26 -12.76
CA GLY A 48 9.26 -10.53 -12.40
C GLY A 48 7.84 -10.43 -11.84
N ALA A 49 7.13 -9.33 -12.10
CA ALA A 49 5.70 -9.24 -11.82
C ALA A 49 4.91 -10.26 -12.66
N LYS A 50 3.84 -10.79 -12.08
CA LYS A 50 2.84 -11.58 -12.77
C LYS A 50 2.13 -10.70 -13.80
N PRO A 51 1.97 -11.17 -15.05
CA PRO A 51 1.24 -10.44 -16.07
C PRO A 51 -0.22 -10.22 -15.68
N TYR A 52 -0.78 -9.12 -16.18
CA TYR A 52 -2.22 -8.89 -16.19
C TYR A 52 -2.75 -9.29 -17.58
N GLY A 53 -4.05 -9.57 -17.69
CA GLY A 53 -4.65 -10.01 -18.97
C GLY A 53 -4.47 -9.02 -20.13
N TYR A 54 -4.06 -7.78 -19.84
CA TYR A 54 -3.77 -6.69 -20.76
C TYR A 54 -2.80 -5.69 -20.12
N VAL A 55 -2.28 -4.73 -20.89
CA VAL A 55 -1.45 -3.64 -20.35
C VAL A 55 -2.33 -2.75 -19.45
N VAL A 56 -1.99 -2.66 -18.16
CA VAL A 56 -2.80 -1.90 -17.19
C VAL A 56 -2.92 -0.43 -17.57
N SER A 57 -3.98 0.18 -17.08
CA SER A 57 -4.17 1.62 -16.97
C SER A 57 -3.96 2.04 -15.52
N THR A 58 -3.86 3.34 -15.26
CA THR A 58 -3.87 3.92 -13.90
C THR A 58 -5.02 3.40 -13.03
N GLU A 59 -6.18 3.09 -13.61
CA GLU A 59 -7.31 2.48 -12.90
C GLU A 59 -7.06 1.02 -12.48
N THR A 60 -6.58 0.20 -13.42
CA THR A 60 -6.41 -1.24 -13.21
C THR A 60 -5.07 -1.59 -12.55
N GLU A 61 -4.13 -0.64 -12.56
CA GLU A 61 -2.82 -0.74 -11.90
C GLU A 61 -2.98 -0.97 -10.40
N HIS A 62 -3.93 -0.31 -9.74
CA HIS A 62 -4.21 -0.50 -8.32
C HIS A 62 -4.45 -1.98 -7.94
N GLU A 63 -5.36 -2.65 -8.65
CA GLU A 63 -5.69 -4.05 -8.40
C GLU A 63 -4.51 -4.95 -8.76
N TRP A 64 -3.89 -4.70 -9.91
CA TRP A 64 -2.76 -5.49 -10.39
C TRP A 64 -1.54 -5.43 -9.45
N LEU A 65 -1.29 -4.29 -8.81
CA LEU A 65 -0.24 -4.15 -7.80
C LEU A 65 -0.52 -5.02 -6.58
N LEU A 66 -1.78 -5.12 -6.12
CA LEU A 66 -2.15 -6.02 -5.02
C LEU A 66 -1.89 -7.49 -5.38
N LEU A 67 -2.20 -7.90 -6.62
CA LEU A 67 -1.91 -9.25 -7.13
C LEU A 67 -0.41 -9.58 -7.17
N ASN A 68 0.43 -8.53 -7.19
CA ASN A 68 1.89 -8.59 -7.21
C ASN A 68 2.55 -8.29 -5.86
N CYS A 69 1.79 -8.42 -4.76
CA CYS A 69 2.27 -8.27 -3.39
C CYS A 69 2.72 -6.84 -3.01
N PHE A 70 2.29 -5.84 -3.76
CA PHE A 70 2.34 -4.46 -3.30
C PHE A 70 1.12 -4.18 -2.43
N HIS A 71 1.24 -3.22 -1.52
CA HIS A 71 0.12 -2.75 -0.70
C HIS A 71 0.10 -1.24 -0.71
N CYS A 72 -1.11 -0.66 -0.65
CA CYS A 72 -1.28 0.77 -0.47
C CYS A 72 -0.80 1.15 0.94
N ILE A 73 0.23 1.98 1.02
CA ILE A 73 0.84 2.44 2.28
C ILE A 73 0.46 3.89 2.62
N ALA A 74 -0.01 4.66 1.64
CA ALA A 74 -0.51 6.01 1.82
C ALA A 74 -1.57 6.33 0.76
N HIS A 75 -2.55 7.13 1.15
CA HIS A 75 -3.56 7.70 0.26
C HIS A 75 -3.86 9.11 0.74
N ASN A 76 -3.60 10.12 -0.10
CA ASN A 76 -3.77 11.54 0.24
C ASN A 76 -3.13 11.93 1.59
N GLN A 77 -2.03 11.28 1.94
CA GLN A 77 -1.31 11.42 3.20
C GLN A 77 0.20 11.38 2.93
N GLU A 78 0.95 12.09 3.77
CA GLU A 78 2.41 12.06 3.75
C GLU A 78 2.94 10.65 4.02
N TRP A 79 4.10 10.34 3.44
CA TRP A 79 4.82 9.11 3.71
C TRP A 79 6.32 9.33 3.58
N THR A 80 7.11 8.44 4.19
CA THR A 80 8.55 8.40 3.94
C THR A 80 8.81 7.66 2.63
N MET A 81 9.08 8.42 1.56
CA MET A 81 9.37 7.89 0.24
C MET A 81 10.62 7.02 0.23
N GLN A 82 10.51 5.87 -0.43
CA GLN A 82 11.59 4.91 -0.61
C GLN A 82 11.72 4.54 -2.08
N ARG A 83 12.95 4.23 -2.50
CA ARG A 83 13.20 3.63 -3.81
C ARG A 83 12.32 2.40 -3.99
N GLY A 84 11.61 2.34 -5.11
CA GLY A 84 10.68 1.26 -5.44
C GLY A 84 9.24 1.50 -4.98
N ASP A 85 8.94 2.63 -4.35
CA ASP A 85 7.55 3.09 -4.21
C ASP A 85 6.93 3.34 -5.58
N LEU A 86 5.67 2.94 -5.73
CA LEU A 86 4.84 3.24 -6.88
C LEU A 86 3.83 4.30 -6.48
N LEU A 87 3.89 5.44 -7.15
CA LEU A 87 2.99 6.57 -6.92
C LEU A 87 1.96 6.55 -8.03
N ILE A 88 0.68 6.43 -7.70
CA ILE A 88 -0.43 6.53 -8.64
C ILE A 88 -1.22 7.78 -8.29
N PHE A 89 -1.44 8.63 -9.27
CA PHE A 89 -2.16 9.90 -9.17
C PHE A 89 -3.50 9.82 -9.88
N GLY A 90 -4.49 10.49 -9.30
CA GLY A 90 -5.89 10.42 -9.70
C GLY A 90 -6.69 9.53 -8.75
N GLU A 91 -7.95 9.92 -8.55
CA GLU A 91 -8.88 9.14 -7.75
C GLU A 91 -9.39 7.90 -8.50
N LYS A 92 -9.54 6.80 -7.77
CA LYS A 92 -10.08 5.55 -8.32
C LYS A 92 -11.46 5.80 -8.95
N GLY A 93 -11.67 5.24 -10.13
CA GLY A 93 -12.87 5.42 -10.96
C GLY A 93 -12.85 6.66 -11.86
N HIS A 94 -11.81 7.51 -11.80
CA HIS A 94 -11.74 8.79 -12.53
C HIS A 94 -10.39 9.04 -13.22
N SER A 95 -9.43 8.12 -13.08
CA SER A 95 -8.02 8.25 -13.48
C SER A 95 -7.71 7.68 -14.86
N ALA A 96 -8.69 7.13 -15.58
CA ALA A 96 -8.47 6.54 -16.90
C ALA A 96 -8.05 7.58 -17.95
N GLY A 97 -7.24 7.15 -18.93
CA GLY A 97 -6.75 8.03 -20.00
C GLY A 97 -5.87 9.15 -19.44
N ALA A 98 -6.22 10.40 -19.74
CA ALA A 98 -5.50 11.58 -19.25
C ALA A 98 -5.84 11.98 -17.80
N GLY A 99 -6.76 11.27 -17.14
CA GLY A 99 -7.24 11.60 -15.79
C GLY A 99 -6.30 11.18 -14.65
N GLY A 100 -5.24 10.43 -14.94
CA GLY A 100 -4.32 9.91 -13.95
C GLY A 100 -2.88 9.86 -14.42
N HIS A 101 -1.99 9.55 -13.49
CA HIS A 101 -0.56 9.45 -13.76
C HIS A 101 0.09 8.41 -12.85
N THR A 102 1.22 7.82 -13.24
CA THR A 102 1.95 6.89 -12.37
C THR A 102 3.46 7.04 -12.51
N ALA A 103 4.19 6.76 -11.45
CA ALA A 103 5.64 6.93 -11.37
C ALA A 103 6.28 5.92 -10.41
N ILE A 104 7.57 5.60 -10.62
CA ILE A 104 8.37 4.81 -9.70
C ILE A 104 9.38 5.72 -8.98
N ALA A 105 9.39 5.68 -7.65
CA ALA A 105 10.42 6.31 -6.84
C ALA A 105 11.79 5.66 -7.10
N ILE A 106 12.81 6.46 -7.40
CA ILE A 106 14.19 5.97 -7.55
C ILE A 106 15.06 6.26 -6.33
N ASP A 107 14.67 7.25 -5.53
CA ASP A 107 15.22 7.59 -4.21
C ASP A 107 14.16 8.42 -3.44
N SER A 108 14.56 9.15 -2.39
CA SER A 108 13.66 9.94 -1.55
C SER A 108 13.24 11.29 -2.15
N LEU A 109 13.77 11.68 -3.31
CA LEU A 109 13.57 12.99 -3.92
C LEU A 109 13.15 12.93 -5.39
N ARG A 110 13.33 11.78 -6.05
CA ARG A 110 13.18 11.65 -7.50
C ARG A 110 12.34 10.45 -7.89
N VAL A 111 11.66 10.60 -9.01
CA VAL A 111 10.91 9.53 -9.68
C VAL A 111 11.39 9.32 -11.10
N ILE A 112 11.14 8.12 -11.63
CA ILE A 112 11.20 7.81 -13.06
C ILE A 112 9.79 7.50 -13.56
N HIS A 113 9.39 8.12 -14.66
CA HIS A 113 8.04 7.99 -15.22
C HIS A 113 8.05 8.29 -16.73
N CYS A 114 7.02 7.88 -17.45
CA CYS A 114 6.76 8.35 -18.81
C CYS A 114 5.71 9.45 -18.76
N ASN A 115 5.95 10.59 -19.40
CA ASN A 115 5.02 11.71 -19.43
C ASN A 115 5.07 12.48 -20.75
N ASP A 116 3.98 13.22 -21.01
CA ASP A 116 3.79 14.01 -22.22
C ASP A 116 4.76 15.20 -22.32
N THR A 117 5.01 15.90 -21.20
CA THR A 117 5.87 17.09 -21.15
C THR A 117 7.31 16.81 -21.59
N ALA A 118 7.87 15.68 -21.17
CA ALA A 118 9.19 15.22 -21.59
C ALA A 118 9.16 14.42 -22.90
N ASN A 119 7.97 14.18 -23.46
CA ASN A 119 7.72 13.29 -24.60
C ASN A 119 8.45 11.95 -24.48
N GLY A 120 8.27 11.25 -23.35
CA GLY A 120 8.92 9.97 -23.11
C GLY A 120 9.22 9.71 -21.64
N VAL A 121 10.17 8.80 -21.40
CA VAL A 121 10.61 8.47 -20.04
C VAL A 121 11.60 9.54 -19.54
N SER A 122 11.34 10.13 -18.38
CA SER A 122 12.20 11.12 -17.72
C SER A 122 12.45 10.76 -16.25
N ILE A 123 13.44 11.43 -15.67
CA ILE A 123 13.69 11.43 -14.22
C ILE A 123 13.48 12.85 -13.75
N ASP A 124 12.52 13.04 -12.85
CA ASP A 124 12.12 14.35 -12.35
C ASP A 124 12.10 14.36 -10.82
N ALA A 125 12.09 15.57 -10.26
CA ALA A 125 11.87 15.75 -8.82
C ALA A 125 10.46 15.27 -8.47
N GLU A 126 10.30 14.55 -7.37
CA GLU A 126 8.98 14.08 -6.93
C GLU A 126 7.99 15.24 -6.73
N THR A 127 8.47 16.42 -6.35
CA THR A 127 7.67 17.64 -6.17
C THR A 127 7.02 18.17 -7.44
N SER A 128 7.42 17.68 -8.63
CA SER A 128 6.77 18.05 -9.90
C SER A 128 5.54 17.19 -10.23
N LEU A 129 5.19 16.22 -9.37
CA LEU A 129 4.06 15.32 -9.60
C LEU A 129 2.71 15.96 -9.26
N PRO A 130 1.61 15.52 -9.92
CA PRO A 130 0.32 16.19 -9.87
C PRO A 130 -0.50 15.80 -8.61
N TYR A 131 0.00 16.11 -7.42
CA TYR A 131 -0.67 15.81 -6.14
C TYR A 131 -2.09 16.37 -6.00
N SER A 132 -2.43 17.42 -6.75
CA SER A 132 -3.79 17.97 -6.79
C SER A 132 -4.84 16.99 -7.34
N LEU A 133 -4.43 15.90 -8.01
CA LEU A 133 -5.33 14.86 -8.51
C LEU A 133 -5.73 13.83 -7.43
N GLY A 134 -5.13 13.90 -6.25
CA GLY A 134 -5.12 12.80 -5.29
C GLY A 134 -4.04 11.79 -5.64
N TRP A 135 -3.55 11.05 -4.63
CA TRP A 135 -2.46 10.10 -4.80
C TRP A 135 -2.56 8.88 -3.89
N TYR A 136 -2.06 7.77 -4.40
CA TYR A 136 -1.88 6.51 -3.70
C TYR A 136 -0.42 6.08 -3.81
N VAL A 137 0.12 5.51 -2.74
CA VAL A 137 1.49 5.00 -2.71
C VAL A 137 1.46 3.52 -2.44
N TYR A 138 2.10 2.75 -3.32
CA TYR A 138 2.20 1.31 -3.24
C TYR A 138 3.64 0.88 -3.01
N ARG A 139 3.86 -0.01 -2.04
CA ARG A 139 5.17 -0.56 -1.72
C ARG A 139 5.12 -2.08 -1.59
N GLN A 140 6.17 -2.76 -2.05
CA GLN A 140 6.34 -4.19 -1.78
C GLN A 140 6.78 -4.41 -0.34
N GLN A 141 6.19 -5.39 0.33
CA GLN A 141 6.73 -5.82 1.62
C GLN A 141 8.02 -6.61 1.38
N VAL A 142 9.17 -6.03 1.73
CA VAL A 142 10.44 -6.79 1.77
C VAL A 142 10.34 -7.84 2.88
N ALA A 143 10.74 -9.08 2.61
CA ALA A 143 11.10 -10.02 3.67
C ALA A 143 12.37 -9.45 4.32
N GLN A 144 12.21 -8.66 5.38
CA GLN A 144 13.35 -8.08 6.08
C GLN A 144 14.19 -9.20 6.72
N THR A 145 15.44 -9.32 6.27
CA THR A 145 16.52 -9.79 7.13
C THR A 145 16.58 -8.87 8.35
N ARG A 146 16.60 -9.48 9.54
CA ARG A 146 16.60 -8.80 10.85
C ARG A 146 17.74 -7.79 10.93
N ASP A 147 17.41 -6.53 11.22
CA ASP A 147 17.90 -5.81 12.41
C ASP A 147 17.07 -4.54 12.69
N LYS A 148 16.77 -4.32 13.99
CA LYS A 148 15.77 -3.42 14.61
C LYS A 148 16.41 -2.07 15.05
N PRO A 149 15.69 -1.04 15.57
CA PRO A 149 14.25 -0.98 15.97
C PRO A 149 13.47 0.23 15.36
N THR A 150 12.15 0.17 15.09
CA THR A 150 11.06 0.39 16.06
C THR A 150 9.70 0.30 15.32
N ILE A 151 8.68 -0.25 15.99
CA ILE A 151 7.26 -0.53 15.59
C ILE A 151 7.06 -1.65 14.55
N SER A 152 6.82 -2.86 15.07
CA SER A 152 6.49 -4.07 14.32
C SER A 152 5.06 -4.03 13.75
N ALA A 153 4.91 -3.89 12.44
CA ALA A 153 3.70 -4.33 11.74
C ALA A 153 3.84 -5.83 11.44
N THR A 154 2.96 -6.65 12.02
CA THR A 154 3.00 -8.11 11.87
C THR A 154 2.53 -8.50 10.46
N PRO A 155 3.26 -9.37 9.71
CA PRO A 155 2.91 -9.73 8.33
C PRO A 155 1.52 -10.40 8.24
N GLY A 156 0.63 -9.90 7.38
CA GLY A 156 -0.72 -10.45 7.15
C GLY A 156 -1.87 -9.77 7.91
N LEU A 157 -1.58 -8.71 8.68
CA LEU A 157 -2.56 -7.92 9.40
C LEU A 157 -3.10 -6.77 8.54
N ILE A 158 -4.36 -6.86 8.10
CA ILE A 158 -5.08 -5.77 7.42
C ILE A 158 -6.08 -5.17 8.40
N TRP A 159 -5.96 -3.86 8.66
CA TRP A 159 -6.95 -3.11 9.42
C TRP A 159 -8.07 -2.62 8.51
N LEU A 160 -9.29 -3.04 8.82
CA LEU A 160 -10.53 -2.62 8.18
C LEU A 160 -11.13 -1.47 9.01
N PRO A 161 -11.43 -0.31 8.40
CA PRO A 161 -11.94 0.84 9.12
C PRO A 161 -13.34 0.54 9.67
N GLU A 162 -13.54 0.80 10.96
CA GLU A 162 -14.82 0.68 11.66
C GLU A 162 -14.74 1.44 12.98
N SER A 163 -15.68 2.38 13.18
CA SER A 163 -15.74 3.19 14.40
C SER A 163 -16.96 2.81 15.23
N ALA A 164 -16.75 2.20 16.39
CA ALA A 164 -17.82 1.87 17.35
C ALA A 164 -17.27 1.77 18.78
N SER A 165 -18.14 1.38 19.72
CA SER A 165 -17.75 1.04 21.10
C SER A 165 -17.89 -0.46 21.35
N PHE A 166 -16.95 -1.04 22.09
CA PHE A 166 -16.98 -2.43 22.51
C PHE A 166 -17.02 -2.52 24.04
N ARG A 167 -18.03 -3.19 24.60
CA ARG A 167 -18.13 -3.50 26.04
C ARG A 167 -17.67 -4.92 26.31
N LEU A 168 -16.68 -5.07 27.17
CA LEU A 168 -16.09 -6.35 27.54
C LEU A 168 -17.03 -7.17 28.43
N GLN A 169 -17.19 -8.48 28.17
CA GLN A 169 -17.92 -9.40 29.07
C GLN A 169 -17.01 -10.09 30.09
N LEU A 170 -15.70 -10.13 29.82
CA LEU A 170 -14.67 -10.71 30.69
C LEU A 170 -13.44 -9.80 30.72
N PRO A 171 -12.52 -9.98 31.68
CA PRO A 171 -11.26 -9.25 31.67
C PRO A 171 -10.42 -9.57 30.42
N ILE A 172 -9.92 -8.55 29.72
CA ILE A 172 -9.11 -8.72 28.49
C ILE A 172 -7.88 -7.81 28.55
N HIS A 173 -6.74 -8.33 28.09
CA HIS A 173 -5.51 -7.55 27.96
C HIS A 173 -5.56 -6.63 26.73
N LEU A 174 -5.35 -5.34 26.97
CA LEU A 174 -4.98 -4.36 25.96
C LEU A 174 -3.47 -4.47 25.72
N ARG A 175 -3.05 -4.61 24.47
CA ARG A 175 -1.66 -4.92 24.10
C ARG A 175 -1.05 -3.88 23.18
N THR A 176 0.28 -3.89 23.10
CA THR A 176 1.06 -3.00 22.22
C THR A 176 1.09 -3.44 20.74
N ALA A 177 0.60 -4.65 20.44
CA ALA A 177 0.39 -5.15 19.08
C ALA A 177 -0.76 -6.17 19.10
N PRO A 178 -1.43 -6.46 17.96
CA PRO A 178 -2.50 -7.44 17.88
C PRO A 178 -1.95 -8.86 17.88
N SER A 179 -1.30 -9.26 18.97
CA SER A 179 -0.78 -10.60 19.20
C SER A 179 -0.91 -10.95 20.66
N THR A 180 -1.26 -12.19 20.99
CA THR A 180 -1.34 -12.67 22.38
C THR A 180 0.02 -12.70 23.08
N LYS A 181 1.12 -12.58 22.32
CA LYS A 181 2.49 -12.51 22.83
C LYS A 181 2.99 -11.07 23.01
N ALA A 182 2.25 -10.07 22.54
CA ALA A 182 2.65 -8.67 22.65
C ALA A 182 2.58 -8.17 24.10
N ALA A 183 3.41 -7.16 24.43
CA ALA A 183 3.43 -6.57 25.76
C ALA A 183 2.04 -6.04 26.14
N ILE A 184 1.69 -6.21 27.42
CA ILE A 184 0.42 -5.75 27.97
C ILE A 184 0.57 -4.27 28.32
N ILE A 185 -0.33 -3.44 27.79
CA ILE A 185 -0.49 -2.04 28.19
C ILE A 185 -1.31 -1.98 29.47
N ALA A 186 -2.42 -2.70 29.51
CA ALA A 186 -3.33 -2.76 30.65
C ALA A 186 -4.19 -4.04 30.58
N THR A 187 -4.69 -4.47 31.73
CA THR A 187 -5.76 -5.47 31.80
C THR A 187 -7.06 -4.74 32.10
N LEU A 188 -8.00 -4.76 31.16
CA LEU A 188 -9.29 -4.11 31.32
C LEU A 188 -10.27 -5.08 31.98
N PRO A 189 -10.96 -4.71 33.08
CA PRO A 189 -11.96 -5.57 33.72
C PRO A 189 -13.21 -5.74 32.84
N ALA A 190 -14.03 -6.74 33.16
CA ALA A 190 -15.37 -6.89 32.57
C ALA A 190 -16.18 -5.60 32.74
N ASN A 191 -17.08 -5.34 31.80
CA ASN A 191 -17.88 -4.12 31.64
C ASN A 191 -17.12 -2.85 31.24
N SER A 192 -15.79 -2.90 31.09
CA SER A 192 -15.03 -1.80 30.48
C SER A 192 -15.53 -1.53 29.05
N VAL A 193 -15.51 -0.26 28.64
CA VAL A 193 -15.87 0.16 27.28
C VAL A 193 -14.63 0.66 26.57
N VAL A 194 -14.40 0.17 25.35
CA VAL A 194 -13.29 0.56 24.48
C VAL A 194 -13.87 1.17 23.21
N LYS A 195 -13.55 2.44 22.94
CA LYS A 195 -13.75 3.05 21.62
C LYS A 195 -12.63 2.63 20.68
N TYR A 196 -12.97 2.30 19.44
CA TYR A 196 -12.00 1.87 18.43
C TYR A 196 -12.31 2.49 17.06
N ASP A 197 -11.32 2.49 16.17
CA ASP A 197 -11.40 3.09 14.83
C ASP A 197 -11.14 2.10 13.67
N ALA A 198 -10.72 0.88 14.00
CA ALA A 198 -10.54 -0.21 13.03
C ALA A 198 -10.58 -1.58 13.71
N TYR A 199 -10.84 -2.62 12.91
CA TYR A 199 -10.70 -4.03 13.31
C TYR A 199 -9.83 -4.83 12.34
N ALA A 200 -9.32 -5.98 12.77
CA ALA A 200 -8.52 -6.87 11.93
C ALA A 200 -8.67 -8.35 12.35
N TYR A 201 -8.53 -9.26 11.39
CA TYR A 201 -8.43 -10.70 11.65
C TYR A 201 -6.96 -11.11 11.67
N TYR A 202 -6.46 -11.59 12.80
CA TYR A 202 -5.04 -11.90 12.93
C TYR A 202 -4.74 -12.86 14.09
N GLU A 203 -3.83 -13.81 13.86
CA GLU A 203 -3.45 -14.85 14.84
C GLU A 203 -4.66 -15.57 15.48
N GLY A 204 -5.69 -15.87 14.68
CA GLY A 204 -6.90 -16.56 15.14
C GLY A 204 -7.84 -15.72 15.99
N HIS A 205 -7.67 -14.40 16.03
CA HIS A 205 -8.50 -13.48 16.80
C HIS A 205 -8.99 -12.31 15.95
N VAL A 206 -10.11 -11.72 16.36
CA VAL A 206 -10.56 -10.42 15.87
C VAL A 206 -10.08 -9.33 16.81
N TRP A 207 -9.21 -8.48 16.31
CA TRP A 207 -8.61 -7.37 17.05
C TRP A 207 -9.31 -6.07 16.74
N ILE A 208 -9.50 -5.21 17.74
CA ILE A 208 -9.89 -3.80 17.56
C ILE A 208 -8.73 -2.89 17.93
N ARG A 209 -8.66 -1.74 17.25
CA ARG A 209 -7.61 -0.72 17.42
C ARG A 209 -8.16 0.46 18.22
N GLN A 210 -7.69 0.60 19.46
CA GLN A 210 -8.00 1.74 20.33
C GLN A 210 -6.98 2.86 20.09
N ALA A 211 -7.44 4.00 19.60
CA ALA A 211 -6.62 5.21 19.51
C ALA A 211 -6.21 5.71 20.91
N ARG A 212 -4.94 6.11 21.04
CA ARG A 212 -4.34 6.69 22.25
C ARG A 212 -3.61 8.00 21.90
N ALA A 213 -3.16 8.72 22.92
CA ALA A 213 -2.40 9.96 22.74
C ALA A 213 -1.14 9.72 21.87
N ASN A 214 -0.64 10.78 21.23
CA ASN A 214 0.58 10.77 20.42
C ASN A 214 0.54 9.77 19.25
N HIS A 215 -0.63 9.59 18.61
CA HIS A 215 -0.82 8.67 17.49
C HIS A 215 -0.45 7.20 17.81
N GLN A 216 -0.49 6.83 19.08
CA GLN A 216 -0.28 5.45 19.51
C GLN A 216 -1.59 4.67 19.52
N TYR A 217 -1.48 3.35 19.50
CA TYR A 217 -2.62 2.45 19.54
C TYR A 217 -2.47 1.39 20.62
N GLY A 218 -3.59 1.03 21.22
CA GLY A 218 -3.75 -0.21 21.96
C GLY A 218 -4.57 -1.20 21.17
N TYR A 219 -4.26 -2.48 21.27
CA TYR A 219 -4.93 -3.54 20.53
C TYR A 219 -5.62 -4.50 21.47
N LEU A 220 -6.88 -4.80 21.20
CA LEU A 220 -7.69 -5.66 22.07
C LEU A 220 -8.35 -6.75 21.25
N ALA A 221 -8.16 -8.01 21.64
CA ALA A 221 -8.87 -9.14 21.04
C ALA A 221 -10.31 -9.16 21.55
N THR A 222 -11.26 -9.37 20.64
CA THR A 222 -12.71 -9.29 20.91
C THR A 222 -13.42 -10.63 20.68
N GLY A 223 -12.67 -11.67 20.36
CA GLY A 223 -13.16 -12.98 19.98
C GLY A 223 -12.18 -13.71 19.07
N GLU A 224 -12.49 -14.97 18.77
CA GLU A 224 -11.72 -15.82 17.87
C GLU A 224 -12.20 -15.69 16.43
N CYS A 225 -11.34 -16.08 15.49
CA CYS A 225 -11.66 -16.16 14.07
C CYS A 225 -10.98 -17.35 13.38
N GLN A 226 -11.58 -17.79 12.27
CA GLN A 226 -10.95 -18.69 11.29
C GLN A 226 -10.89 -17.96 9.95
N GLY A 227 -9.67 -17.64 9.49
CA GLY A 227 -9.49 -16.69 8.40
C GLY A 227 -10.16 -15.34 8.72
N ASN A 228 -10.96 -14.83 7.79
CA ASN A 228 -11.68 -13.55 7.95
C ASN A 228 -13.10 -13.72 8.53
N ARG A 229 -13.38 -14.85 9.20
CA ARG A 229 -14.68 -15.12 9.80
C ARG A 229 -14.56 -15.20 11.32
N ARG A 230 -15.25 -14.32 12.02
CA ARG A 230 -15.38 -14.38 13.49
C ARG A 230 -16.15 -15.66 13.88
N THR A 231 -15.64 -16.36 14.89
CA THR A 231 -16.23 -17.58 15.44
C THR A 231 -16.70 -17.41 16.88
N SER A 232 -16.24 -16.38 17.61
CA SER A 232 -16.72 -16.08 18.97
C SER A 232 -16.73 -14.57 19.28
N TYR A 233 -17.42 -14.23 20.37
CA TYR A 233 -17.54 -12.86 20.89
C TYR A 233 -17.22 -12.83 22.38
N TRP A 234 -16.38 -11.87 22.78
CA TRP A 234 -15.96 -11.66 24.17
C TRP A 234 -16.58 -10.39 24.78
N GLY A 235 -17.65 -9.90 24.16
CA GLY A 235 -18.29 -8.63 24.49
C GLY A 235 -19.38 -8.24 23.49
N THR A 236 -19.84 -7.00 23.58
CA THR A 236 -20.92 -6.44 22.74
C THR A 236 -20.49 -5.15 22.07
N PHE A 237 -20.81 -5.00 20.78
CA PHE A 237 -20.57 -3.81 19.97
C PHE A 237 -21.83 -2.92 19.94
N PHE A 238 -21.67 -1.60 20.05
CA PHE A 238 -22.76 -0.61 20.02
C PHE A 238 -22.26 0.80 19.67
#